data_AF-A0A6A1WDX0-F1
#
_entry.id   AF-A0A6A1WDX0-F1
#
_cell.length_a   1.000
_cell.length_b   1.000
_cell.length_c   1.000
_cell.angle_alpha   90.00
_cell.angle_beta   90.00
_cell.angle_gamma   90.00
#
_symmetry.space_group_name_H-M   'P 1'
#
loop_
_entity.id
_entity.type
_entity.pdbx_description
1 polymer ?
#
loop_
_entity_poly.entity_id
_entity_poly.type
_entity_poly.pdbx_seq_one_letter_code
_entity_poly.pdbx_strand_id
1 'polypeptide(L)'
;MLVYQDLLIGDELLSNSFPYKEIENGMLWEVDEKWVIQGAVDVDIGANPSAEGGGEDEGVDYQVAKVVDIVETFRLQEQPTFDKKQFVTYIKSISSNAATGI
;
A
#
# COMPACT_ATOMS: atom_id res chain seq x y z
N MET A 1 15.41 -8.59 1.21
CA MET A 1 14.34 -7.78 1.83
C MET A 1 13.52 -8.73 2.67
N LEU A 2 13.31 -8.41 3.95
CA LEU A 2 12.41 -9.14 4.84
C LEU A 2 11.02 -8.55 4.67
N VAL A 3 10.01 -9.41 4.50
CA VAL A 3 8.61 -9.03 4.43
C VAL A 3 7.91 -9.48 5.71
N TYR A 4 7.14 -8.59 6.29
CA TYR A 4 6.34 -8.84 7.49
C TYR A 4 4.92 -9.20 7.05
N GLN A 5 4.53 -10.41 7.41
CA GLN A 5 3.24 -10.99 7.10
C GLN A 5 2.34 -10.93 8.33
N ASP A 6 1.07 -10.60 8.13
CA ASP A 6 0.08 -10.68 9.19
C ASP A 6 -0.10 -12.13 9.66
N LEU A 7 -0.16 -12.31 10.97
CA LEU A 7 -0.29 -13.64 11.56
C LEU A 7 -1.68 -14.24 11.35
N LEU A 8 -2.72 -13.43 11.24
CA LEU A 8 -4.12 -13.88 11.25
C LEU A 8 -4.64 -14.20 9.84
N ILE A 9 -4.35 -13.34 8.87
CA ILE A 9 -4.86 -13.47 7.50
C ILE A 9 -3.77 -13.88 6.50
N GLY A 10 -2.50 -13.72 6.87
CA GLY A 10 -1.38 -14.07 5.99
C GLY A 10 -1.06 -13.04 4.91
N ASP A 11 -1.62 -11.83 4.97
CA ASP A 11 -1.32 -10.78 4.00
C ASP A 11 0.01 -10.08 4.32
N GLU A 12 0.70 -9.59 3.30
CA GLU A 12 1.93 -8.82 3.45
C GLU A 12 1.59 -7.37 3.85
N LEU A 13 2.16 -6.89 4.95
CA LEU A 13 1.83 -5.56 5.49
C LEU A 13 2.97 -4.54 5.36
N LEU A 14 4.22 -5.00 5.45
CA LEU A 14 5.41 -4.14 5.55
C LEU A 14 6.65 -4.90 5.09
N SER A 15 7.73 -4.18 4.80
CA SER A 15 9.07 -4.78 4.69
C SER A 15 10.12 -3.94 5.41
N ASN A 16 11.27 -4.57 5.69
CA ASN A 16 12.40 -3.86 6.29
C ASN A 16 13.10 -2.85 5.36
N SER A 17 12.59 -2.67 4.14
CA SER A 17 13.03 -1.61 3.23
C SER A 17 12.38 -0.26 3.52
N PHE A 18 11.30 -0.23 4.31
CA PHE A 18 10.68 1.00 4.78
C PHE A 18 11.25 1.38 6.16
N PRO A 19 11.62 2.65 6.40
CA PRO A 19 12.00 3.08 7.74
C PRO A 19 10.81 2.99 8.70
N TYR A 20 11.02 2.34 9.84
CA TYR A 20 10.02 2.27 10.91
C TYR A 20 10.70 2.35 12.27
N LYS A 21 9.94 2.77 13.28
CA LYS A 21 10.36 2.80 14.68
C LYS A 21 9.46 1.93 15.53
N GLU A 22 10.05 1.25 16.49
CA GLU A 22 9.29 0.52 17.49
C GLU A 22 8.80 1.48 18.58
N ILE A 23 7.53 1.36 18.92
CA ILE A 23 6.88 2.11 20.01
C ILE A 23 6.15 1.13 20.93
N GLU A 24 5.69 1.61 22.08
CA GLU A 24 4.94 0.80 23.05
C GLU A 24 5.66 -0.52 23.40
N ASN A 25 6.94 -0.43 23.78
CA ASN A 25 7.76 -1.60 24.17
C ASN A 25 7.85 -2.69 23.07
N GLY A 26 7.82 -2.29 21.80
CA GLY A 26 7.90 -3.22 20.67
C GLY A 26 6.56 -3.83 20.27
N MET A 27 5.45 -3.39 20.88
CA MET A 27 4.11 -3.86 20.50
C MET A 27 3.61 -3.26 19.18
N LEU A 28 4.06 -2.05 18.85
CA LEU A 28 3.63 -1.33 17.65
C LEU A 28 4.84 -0.81 16.87
N TRP A 29 4.69 -0.72 15.55
CA TRP A 29 5.65 -0.08 14.66
C TRP A 29 4.99 1.11 13.97
N GLU A 30 5.64 2.28 14.04
CA GLU A 30 5.25 3.47 13.28
C GLU A 30 6.17 3.57 12.06
N VAL A 31 5.59 3.69 10.87
CA VAL A 31 6.31 3.67 9.59
C VAL A 31 6.35 5.07 8.99
N ASP A 32 7.52 5.49 8.51
CA ASP A 32 7.67 6.78 7.82
C ASP A 32 7.11 6.67 6.40
N GLU A 33 6.08 7.46 6.09
CA GLU A 33 5.40 7.46 4.80
C GLU A 33 5.95 8.52 3.83
N LYS A 34 5.87 8.25 2.52
CA LYS A 34 6.19 9.23 1.47
C LYS A 34 5.10 9.28 0.41
N TRP A 35 4.77 10.49 -0.04
CA TRP A 35 3.91 10.68 -1.19
C TRP A 35 4.69 10.43 -2.48
N VAL A 36 4.18 9.51 -3.31
CA VAL A 36 4.71 9.19 -4.65
C VAL A 36 3.65 9.47 -5.71
N ILE A 37 4.10 9.77 -6.92
CA ILE A 37 3.21 10.01 -8.06
C ILE A 37 3.02 8.69 -8.79
N GLN A 38 1.77 8.21 -8.81
CA GLN A 38 1.36 7.07 -9.59
C GLN A 38 1.22 7.50 -11.07
N GLY A 39 1.79 6.72 -11.99
CA GLY A 39 1.67 6.98 -13.44
C GLY A 39 2.83 7.76 -14.08
N ALA A 40 3.83 8.22 -13.32
CA ALA A 40 5.05 8.79 -13.89
C ALA A 40 6.04 7.69 -14.31
N VAL A 41 5.60 6.72 -15.10
CA VAL A 41 6.54 6.01 -15.96
C VAL A 41 6.36 6.62 -17.33
N ASP A 42 7.31 7.48 -17.69
CA ASP A 42 7.55 7.85 -19.08
C ASP A 42 8.05 6.58 -19.76
N VAL A 43 7.14 5.65 -20.09
CA VAL A 43 7.48 4.49 -20.89
C VAL A 43 7.65 5.05 -22.29
N ASP A 44 8.88 5.36 -22.67
CA ASP A 44 9.25 5.50 -24.07
C ASP A 44 9.13 4.11 -24.71
N ILE A 45 7.87 3.70 -25.00
CA ILE A 45 7.56 2.50 -25.80
C ILE A 45 7.99 2.85 -27.20
N GLY A 46 9.29 2.71 -27.41
CA GLY A 46 10.05 3.37 -28.46
C GLY A 46 9.35 3.41 -29.80
N ALA A 47 9.40 4.61 -30.40
CA ALA A 47 9.50 4.84 -31.83
C ALA A 47 9.17 3.61 -32.70
N ASN A 48 7.89 3.34 -32.92
CA ASN A 48 7.48 2.44 -33.99
C ASN A 48 7.60 3.24 -35.31
N PRO A 49 8.59 2.97 -36.18
CA PRO A 49 8.85 3.80 -37.36
C PRO A 49 7.83 3.60 -38.49
N SER A 50 6.74 2.85 -38.24
CA SER A 50 5.84 2.37 -39.29
C SER A 50 4.44 3.00 -39.28
N ALA A 51 4.20 4.06 -38.49
CA ALA A 51 2.92 4.77 -38.46
C ALA A 51 3.01 6.15 -39.13
N GLU A 52 3.33 6.18 -40.43
CA GLU A 52 2.96 7.33 -41.26
C GLU A 52 1.45 7.27 -41.53
N GLY A 53 0.70 8.20 -40.95
CA GLY A 53 -0.64 8.56 -41.42
C GLY A 53 -1.75 8.54 -40.37
N GLY A 54 -2.12 9.74 -39.91
CA GLY A 54 -3.47 10.00 -39.41
C GLY A 54 -3.55 10.49 -37.96
N GLY A 55 -3.47 11.81 -37.79
CA GLY A 55 -4.44 12.62 -37.04
C GLY A 55 -4.76 12.28 -35.58
N GLU A 56 -4.54 13.30 -34.74
CA GLU A 56 -5.26 13.61 -33.50
C GLU A 56 -4.90 12.76 -32.27
N ASP A 57 -3.89 13.25 -31.53
CA ASP A 57 -4.02 13.68 -30.13
C ASP A 57 -5.08 12.94 -29.28
N GLU A 58 -4.90 11.64 -29.08
CA GLU A 58 -5.37 10.99 -27.86
C GLU A 58 -4.27 11.14 -26.81
N GLY A 59 -4.11 12.36 -26.29
CA GLY A 59 -3.44 12.59 -25.03
C GLY A 59 -4.11 11.72 -23.97
N VAL A 60 -3.48 10.59 -23.66
CA VAL A 60 -3.84 9.77 -22.49
C VAL A 60 -3.74 10.71 -21.31
N ASP A 61 -4.88 11.08 -20.73
CA ASP A 61 -4.94 11.91 -19.53
C ASP A 61 -4.28 11.10 -18.41
N TYR A 62 -2.98 11.31 -18.23
CA TYR A 62 -2.23 10.73 -17.12
C TYR A 62 -2.84 11.31 -15.86
N GLN A 63 -3.78 10.57 -15.27
CA GLN A 63 -4.30 10.88 -13.95
C GLN A 63 -3.16 10.68 -12.96
N VAL A 64 -2.38 11.74 -12.76
CA VAL A 64 -1.30 11.85 -11.79
C VAL A 64 -1.96 11.80 -10.41
N ALA A 65 -2.14 10.59 -9.89
CA ALA A 65 -2.61 10.37 -8.54
C ALA A 65 -1.40 10.37 -7.60
N LYS A 66 -1.42 11.21 -6.56
CA LYS A 66 -0.47 11.10 -5.46
C LYS A 66 -0.96 10.01 -4.53
N VAL A 67 -0.15 8.99 -4.34
CA VAL A 67 -0.43 7.86 -3.44
C VAL A 67 0.68 7.76 -2.41
N VAL A 68 0.38 7.15 -1.27
CA VAL A 68 1.39 6.86 -0.26
C VAL A 68 2.19 5.64 -0.70
N ASP A 69 3.52 5.72 -0.63
CA ASP A 69 4.45 4.71 -1.13
C ASP A 69 4.20 3.31 -0.55
N ILE A 70 4.05 3.20 0.77
CA ILE A 70 3.79 1.92 1.43
C ILE A 70 2.42 1.35 1.05
N VAL A 71 1.41 2.22 0.95
CA VAL A 71 0.04 1.82 0.56
C VAL A 71 0.05 1.25 -0.86
N GLU A 72 0.73 1.90 -1.80
CA GLU A 72 0.85 1.42 -3.18
C GLU A 72 1.68 0.14 -3.28
N THR A 73 2.76 0.04 -2.52
CA THR A 73 3.69 -1.10 -2.57
C THR A 73 3.04 -2.39 -2.06
N PHE A 74 2.32 -2.34 -0.93
CA PHE A 74 1.64 -3.49 -0.34
C PHE A 74 0.15 -3.58 -0.69
N ARG A 75 -0.33 -2.70 -1.59
CA ARG A 75 -1.74 -2.65 -2.01
C ARG A 75 -2.72 -2.55 -0.83
N LEU A 76 -2.33 -1.80 0.21
CA LEU A 76 -3.10 -1.68 1.44
C LEU A 76 -4.48 -1.07 1.16
N GLN A 77 -5.49 -1.62 1.81
CA GLN A 77 -6.87 -1.15 1.69
C GLN A 77 -7.26 -0.36 2.94
N GLU A 78 -7.84 0.82 2.73
CA GLU A 78 -8.40 1.62 3.83
C GLU A 78 -9.53 0.83 4.50
N GLN A 79 -9.43 0.67 5.82
CA GLN A 79 -10.45 -0.02 6.59
C GLN A 79 -11.71 0.86 6.71
N PRO A 80 -12.92 0.27 6.64
CA PRO A 80 -14.15 1.00 6.89
C PRO A 80 -14.14 1.66 8.27
N THR A 81 -14.83 2.80 8.39
CA THR A 81 -14.96 3.49 9.68
C THR A 81 -15.67 2.62 10.71
N PHE A 82 -15.07 2.47 11.88
CA PHE A 82 -15.67 1.75 13.00
C PHE A 82 -16.43 2.70 13.94
N ASP A 83 -17.57 2.27 14.45
CA ASP A 83 -18.09 2.82 15.70
C ASP A 83 -17.26 2.34 16.91
N LYS A 84 -17.39 3.04 18.05
CA LYS A 84 -16.62 2.71 19.26
C LYS A 84 -16.80 1.26 19.73
N LYS A 85 -18.01 0.70 19.62
CA LYS A 85 -18.30 -0.67 20.08
C LYS A 85 -17.71 -1.70 19.11
N GLN A 86 -17.84 -1.45 17.81
CA GLN A 86 -17.26 -2.29 16.76
C GLN A 86 -15.74 -2.33 16.89
N PHE A 87 -15.09 -1.18 17.07
CA PHE A 87 -13.63 -1.11 17.25
C PHE A 87 -13.15 -1.93 18.45
N VAL A 88 -13.77 -1.75 19.63
CA VAL A 88 -13.40 -2.52 20.83
C VAL A 88 -13.61 -4.02 20.64
N THR A 89 -14.67 -4.41 19.94
CA THR A 89 -14.95 -5.83 19.65
C THR A 89 -13.91 -6.40 18.69
N TYR A 90 -13.55 -5.64 17.65
CA TYR A 90 -12.55 -6.03 16.66
C TYR A 90 -11.16 -6.23 17.30
N ILE A 91 -10.69 -5.28 18.10
CA ILE A 91 -9.40 -5.39 18.78
C ILE A 91 -9.36 -6.61 19.72
N LYS A 92 -10.44 -6.86 20.48
CA LYS A 92 -10.53 -8.07 21.32
C LYS A 92 -10.43 -9.36 20.51
N SER A 93 -11.05 -9.39 19.34
CA SER A 93 -10.99 -10.55 18.43
C SER A 93 -9.55 -10.78 17.95
N ILE A 94 -8.88 -9.72 17.47
CA ILE A 94 -7.47 -9.80 17.04
C ILE A 94 -6.59 -10.32 18.16
N SER A 95 -6.69 -9.74 19.37
CA SER A 95 -5.85 -10.16 20.50
C SER A 95 -6.09 -11.61 20.90
N SER A 96 -7.33 -12.08 20.84
CA SER A 96 -7.66 -13.48 21.13
C SER A 96 -7.06 -14.43 20.09
N ASN A 97 -7.23 -14.11 18.81
CA ASN A 97 -6.76 -14.94 17.70
C ASN A 97 -5.23 -15.03 17.65
N ALA A 98 -4.54 -13.89 17.85
CA ALA A 98 -3.09 -13.83 17.90
C ALA A 98 -2.51 -14.66 19.05
N ALA A 99 -3.17 -14.68 20.21
CA ALA A 99 -2.76 -15.50 21.35
C ALA A 99 -2.92 -17.01 21.08
N THR A 100 -3.83 -17.40 20.18
CA THR A 100 -4.09 -18.80 19.82
C THR A 100 -3.30 -19.27 18.60
N GLY A 101 -2.64 -18.38 17.87
CA GLY A 101 -1.91 -18.71 16.64
C GLY A 101 -2.82 -19.17 15.50
N ILE A 102 -4.05 -18.64 15.45
CA ILE A 102 -5.06 -18.91 14.42
C ILE A 102 -5.49 -17.57 13.83
#